data_AF-A0A2E0NDY8-F1
#
_entry.id   AF-A0A2E0NDY8-F1
#
_cell.length_a   1.000
_cell.length_b   1.000
_cell.length_c   1.000
_cell.angle_alpha   90.00
_cell.angle_beta   90.00
_cell.angle_gamma   90.00
#
_symmetry.space_group_name_H-M   'P 1'
#
loop_
_entity.id
_entity.type
_entity.pdbx_description
1 polymer ?
#
loop_
_entity_poly.entity_id
_entity_poly.type
_entity_poly.pdbx_seq_one_letter_code
_entity_poly.pdbx_strand_id
1 'polypeptide(L)'
;MQRPEKTGAKSTDTNRKGDFWEYHVALQAWKRGAEVFMNIGRTGKTDLVLEWQGKLLRVDVKQMRQQNGCWKSCGRKKFGSHHVLVNPETEEIRWIKGWIPAGWENFW
;
A
#
# COMPACT_ATOMS: atom_id res chain seq x y z
N MET A 1 -36.80 4.70 -23.26
CA MET A 1 -35.43 5.26 -23.28
C MET A 1 -34.58 4.52 -22.27
N GLN A 2 -33.69 3.64 -22.71
CA GLN A 2 -32.69 3.03 -21.83
C GLN A 2 -31.62 4.08 -21.50
N ARG A 3 -31.24 4.19 -20.22
CA ARG A 3 -30.13 5.05 -19.82
C ARG A 3 -28.84 4.46 -20.41
N PRO A 4 -27.95 5.28 -21.00
CA PRO A 4 -26.68 4.77 -21.48
C PRO A 4 -25.89 4.18 -20.30
N GLU A 5 -25.35 2.97 -20.50
CA GLU A 5 -24.38 2.38 -19.58
C GLU A 5 -23.20 3.34 -19.42
N LYS A 6 -22.92 3.76 -18.18
CA LYS A 6 -21.69 4.50 -17.88
C LYS A 6 -20.56 3.50 -17.69
N THR A 7 -19.95 3.09 -18.77
CA THR A 7 -18.69 2.34 -18.74
C THR A 7 -17.54 3.31 -18.46
N GLY A 8 -16.73 2.98 -17.45
CA GLY A 8 -15.60 3.81 -16.99
C GLY A 8 -15.78 4.29 -15.55
N ALA A 9 -15.11 3.64 -14.61
CA ALA A 9 -15.02 4.13 -13.24
C ALA A 9 -14.32 5.49 -13.22
N LYS A 10 -14.90 6.48 -12.54
CA LYS A 10 -14.25 7.78 -12.37
C LYS A 10 -12.94 7.59 -11.61
N SER A 11 -11.84 8.18 -12.09
CA SER A 11 -10.52 8.16 -11.42
C SER A 11 -10.52 8.80 -10.02
N THR A 12 -11.66 9.32 -9.57
CA THR A 12 -11.89 9.91 -8.24
C THR A 12 -12.31 8.90 -7.18
N ASP A 13 -12.60 7.64 -7.52
CA ASP A 13 -12.93 6.61 -6.52
C ASP A 13 -11.70 6.30 -5.65
N THR A 14 -11.82 6.60 -4.36
CA THR A 14 -10.74 6.41 -3.38
C THR A 14 -10.35 4.95 -3.20
N ASN A 15 -11.28 4.02 -3.40
CA ASN A 15 -10.99 2.59 -3.30
C ASN A 15 -10.11 2.14 -4.48
N ARG A 16 -10.38 2.66 -5.68
CA ARG A 16 -9.57 2.35 -6.88
C ARG A 16 -8.17 2.93 -6.80
N LYS A 17 -8.02 4.11 -6.19
CA LYS A 17 -6.71 4.68 -5.86
C LYS A 17 -5.97 3.80 -4.86
N GLY A 18 -6.66 3.27 -3.84
CA GLY A 18 -6.09 2.31 -2.90
C GLY A 18 -5.57 1.06 -3.60
N ASP A 19 -6.42 0.39 -4.39
CA ASP A 19 -6.06 -0.79 -5.19
C ASP A 19 -4.80 -0.54 -6.03
N PHE A 20 -4.73 0.61 -6.73
CA PHE A 20 -3.58 0.96 -7.56
C PHE A 20 -2.27 0.97 -6.74
N TRP A 21 -2.28 1.59 -5.57
CA TRP A 21 -1.09 1.64 -4.71
C TRP A 21 -0.74 0.28 -4.11
N GLU A 22 -1.73 -0.56 -3.79
CA GLU A 22 -1.50 -1.94 -3.35
C GLU A 22 -0.78 -2.76 -4.44
N TYR A 23 -1.24 -2.69 -5.69
CA TYR A 23 -0.59 -3.34 -6.83
C TYR A 23 0.81 -2.76 -7.11
N HIS A 24 0.97 -1.44 -7.00
CA HIS A 24 2.26 -0.79 -7.17
C HIS A 24 3.28 -1.30 -6.14
N VAL A 25 2.91 -1.34 -4.85
CA VAL A 25 3.76 -1.87 -3.78
C VAL A 25 4.07 -3.35 -4.01
N ALA A 26 3.08 -4.16 -4.40
CA ALA A 26 3.28 -5.57 -4.72
C ALA A 26 4.34 -5.75 -5.82
N LEU A 27 4.23 -5.01 -6.93
CA LEU A 27 5.19 -5.07 -8.03
C LEU A 27 6.60 -4.64 -7.59
N GLN A 28 6.70 -3.58 -6.79
CA GLN A 28 7.98 -3.06 -6.31
C GLN A 28 8.65 -3.98 -5.28
N ALA A 29 7.86 -4.70 -4.48
CA ALA A 29 8.36 -5.70 -3.54
C ALA A 29 8.89 -6.91 -4.31
N TRP A 30 8.16 -7.34 -5.33
CA TRP A 30 8.58 -8.44 -6.19
C TRP A 30 9.87 -8.13 -6.94
N LYS A 31 10.02 -6.90 -7.47
CA LYS A 31 11.28 -6.42 -8.08
C LYS A 31 12.48 -6.43 -7.11
N ARG A 32 12.24 -6.39 -5.80
CA ARG A 32 13.27 -6.48 -4.74
C ARG A 32 13.51 -7.91 -4.25
N GLY A 33 12.87 -8.90 -4.89
CA GLY A 33 13.05 -10.32 -4.58
C GLY A 33 12.18 -10.84 -3.43
N ALA A 34 11.12 -10.13 -3.05
CA ALA A 34 10.12 -10.67 -2.12
C ALA A 34 9.04 -11.47 -2.88
N GLU A 35 8.55 -12.56 -2.29
CA GLU A 35 7.27 -13.13 -2.70
C GLU A 35 6.12 -12.31 -2.11
N VAL A 36 5.03 -12.18 -2.87
CA VAL A 36 3.90 -11.32 -2.51
C VAL A 36 2.59 -12.09 -2.57
N PHE A 37 1.88 -12.08 -1.45
CA PHE A 37 0.55 -12.68 -1.31
C PHE A 37 -0.48 -11.58 -1.09
N MET A 38 -1.37 -11.38 -2.06
CA MET A 38 -2.40 -10.36 -1.96
C MET A 38 -3.63 -10.86 -1.19
N ASN A 39 -4.25 -9.98 -0.42
CA ASN A 39 -5.54 -10.26 0.20
C ASN A 39 -6.68 -10.13 -0.81
N ILE A 40 -7.02 -11.24 -1.47
CA ILE A 40 -8.10 -11.29 -2.47
C ILE A 40 -9.47 -10.86 -1.93
N GLY A 41 -9.69 -10.99 -0.62
CA GLY A 41 -10.93 -10.62 0.03
C GLY A 41 -11.06 -9.12 0.29
N ARG A 42 -9.97 -8.35 0.17
CA ARG A 42 -9.92 -6.89 0.41
C ARG A 42 -10.59 -6.46 1.72
N THR A 43 -10.52 -7.31 2.73
CA THR A 43 -11.14 -7.12 4.04
C THR A 43 -10.11 -7.32 5.14
N GLY A 44 -10.32 -6.64 6.27
CA GLY A 44 -9.46 -6.77 7.45
C GLY A 44 -8.37 -5.70 7.53
N LYS A 45 -7.19 -6.09 8.01
CA LYS A 45 -6.10 -5.18 8.42
C LYS A 45 -4.83 -5.28 7.58
N THR A 46 -4.83 -6.15 6.58
CA THR A 46 -3.67 -6.51 5.77
C THR A 46 -4.07 -6.47 4.32
N ASP A 47 -3.29 -5.76 3.51
CA ASP A 47 -3.49 -5.67 2.07
C ASP A 47 -2.59 -6.70 1.38
N LEU A 48 -1.34 -6.82 1.85
CA LEU A 48 -0.32 -7.73 1.34
C LEU A 48 0.35 -8.51 2.49
N VAL A 49 0.75 -9.75 2.21
CA VAL A 49 1.79 -10.44 2.98
C VAL A 49 3.02 -10.55 2.10
N LEU A 50 4.16 -10.09 2.61
CA LEU A 50 5.44 -10.21 1.95
C LEU A 50 6.24 -11.34 2.60
N GLU A 51 6.87 -12.18 1.78
CA GLU A 51 7.94 -13.08 2.21
C GLU A 51 9.26 -12.53 1.66
N TRP A 52 10.25 -12.38 2.53
CA TRP A 52 11.59 -12.01 2.13
C TRP A 52 12.60 -12.59 3.12
N GLN A 53 13.62 -13.29 2.62
CA GLN A 53 14.68 -13.90 3.43
C GLN A 53 14.16 -14.83 4.54
N GLY A 54 13.13 -15.63 4.25
CA GLY A 54 12.50 -16.56 5.18
C GLY A 54 11.57 -15.90 6.21
N LYS A 55 11.27 -14.60 6.06
CA LYS A 55 10.43 -13.84 7.01
C LYS A 55 9.14 -13.39 6.36
N LEU A 56 8.03 -13.61 7.06
CA LEU A 56 6.73 -13.11 6.67
C LEU A 56 6.40 -11.77 7.34
N LEU A 57 5.87 -10.84 6.56
CA LEU A 57 5.44 -9.53 7.04
C LEU A 57 4.07 -9.17 6.50
N ARG A 58 3.13 -8.87 7.40
CA ARG A 58 1.81 -8.31 7.04
C ARG A 58 1.92 -6.81 6.83
N VAL A 59 1.48 -6.35 5.67
CA VAL A 59 1.58 -4.96 5.23
C VAL A 59 0.19 -4.37 4.96
N ASP A 60 -0.01 -3.14 5.40
CA ASP A 60 -1.17 -2.28 5.10
C ASP A 60 -0.63 -1.06 4.32
N VAL A 61 -1.05 -0.92 3.05
CA VAL A 61 -0.56 0.09 2.13
C VAL A 61 -1.33 1.39 2.34
N LYS A 62 -0.60 2.50 2.47
CA LYS A 62 -1.18 3.82 2.70
C LYS A 62 -0.57 4.85 1.77
N GLN A 63 -1.38 5.33 0.84
CA GLN A 63 -1.08 6.55 0.10
C GLN A 63 -0.87 7.71 1.09
N MET A 64 0.19 8.49 0.89
CA MET A 64 0.42 9.71 1.66
C MET A 64 -0.52 10.84 1.23
N ARG A 65 -0.80 11.78 2.13
CA ARG A 65 -1.55 13.00 1.84
C ARG A 65 -0.69 14.22 2.07
N GLN A 66 -0.81 15.20 1.19
CA GLN A 66 -0.18 16.49 1.35
C GLN A 66 -0.96 17.30 2.41
N GLN A 67 -0.25 17.80 3.42
CA GLN A 67 -0.78 18.68 4.45
C GLN A 67 0.23 19.79 4.71
N ASN A 68 -0.16 21.04 4.50
CA ASN A 68 0.70 22.23 4.66
C ASN A 68 2.01 22.13 3.88
N GLY A 69 1.95 21.64 2.63
CA GLY A 69 3.14 21.44 1.78
C GLY A 69 3.97 20.20 2.10
N CYS A 70 3.68 19.47 3.18
CA CYS A 70 4.41 18.28 3.58
C CYS A 70 3.58 16.99 3.34
N TRP A 71 4.22 15.95 2.82
CA TRP A 71 3.60 14.63 2.69
C TRP A 71 3.56 13.89 4.04
N LYS A 72 2.39 13.46 4.49
CA LYS A 72 2.18 12.73 5.75
C LYS A 72 1.45 11.40 5.55
N SER A 73 1.65 10.48 6.49
CA SER A 73 0.95 9.19 6.51
C SER A 73 -0.55 9.37 6.77
N CYS A 74 -1.36 8.56 6.11
CA CYS A 74 -2.80 8.50 6.35
C CYS A 74 -3.16 7.32 7.24
N GLY A 75 -4.10 7.53 8.16
CA GLY A 75 -4.66 6.46 8.98
C GLY A 75 -3.91 6.20 10.28
N ARG A 76 -4.60 5.56 11.22
CA ARG A 76 -4.05 5.16 12.52
C ARG A 76 -3.24 3.88 12.35
N LYS A 77 -2.11 3.78 13.05
CA LYS A 77 -1.33 2.54 13.15
C LYS A 77 -2.25 1.40 13.61
N LYS A 78 -2.34 0.33 12.82
CA LYS A 78 -3.10 -0.87 13.21
C LYS A 78 -2.15 -1.87 13.85
N PHE A 79 -2.48 -2.35 15.05
CA PHE A 79 -1.72 -3.42 15.69
C PHE A 79 -1.84 -4.72 14.87
N GLY A 80 -0.69 -5.37 14.58
CA GLY A 80 -0.62 -6.62 13.82
C GLY A 80 -0.40 -6.47 12.30
N SER A 81 -0.30 -5.25 11.77
CA SER A 81 0.17 -4.98 10.41
C SER A 81 1.12 -3.78 10.37
N HIS A 82 2.06 -3.80 9.44
CA HIS A 82 3.05 -2.74 9.25
C HIS A 82 2.61 -1.84 8.11
N HIS A 83 2.61 -0.54 8.34
CA HIS A 83 2.21 0.41 7.32
C HIS A 83 3.36 0.67 6.36
N VAL A 84 3.07 0.55 5.07
CA VAL A 84 3.94 1.02 3.99
C VAL A 84 3.34 2.28 3.41
N LEU A 85 4.15 3.33 3.33
CA LEU A 85 3.74 4.61 2.79
C LEU A 85 4.14 4.74 1.34
N VAL A 86 3.24 5.25 0.51
CA VAL A 86 3.55 5.60 -0.88
C VAL A 86 3.36 7.09 -1.10
N ASN A 87 4.39 7.78 -1.57
CA ASN A 87 4.28 9.15 -2.05
C ASN A 87 3.58 9.14 -3.43
N PRO A 88 2.38 9.71 -3.58
CA PRO A 88 1.66 9.62 -4.84
C PRO A 88 2.22 10.50 -5.97
N GLU A 89 3.17 11.39 -5.67
CA GLU A 89 3.82 12.25 -6.66
C GLU A 89 5.12 11.62 -7.19
N THR A 90 5.92 11.05 -6.31
CA THR A 90 7.24 10.46 -6.66
C THR A 90 7.23 8.94 -6.76
N GLU A 91 6.13 8.29 -6.37
CA GLU A 91 6.01 6.84 -6.23
C GLU A 91 6.98 6.22 -5.21
N GLU A 92 7.62 7.04 -4.37
CA GLU A 92 8.52 6.56 -3.31
C GLU A 92 7.76 5.69 -2.30
N ILE A 93 8.28 4.49 -2.06
CA ILE A 93 7.77 3.55 -1.06
C ILE A 93 8.70 3.58 0.14
N ARG A 94 8.16 3.71 1.36
CA ARG A 94 8.96 3.70 2.58
C ARG A 94 8.19 3.20 3.80
N TRP A 95 8.93 2.77 4.81
CA TRP A 95 8.39 2.53 6.14
C TRP A 95 7.97 3.82 6.84
N ILE A 96 7.08 3.71 7.83
CA ILE A 96 6.84 4.81 8.76
C ILE A 96 8.10 5.02 9.61
N LYS A 97 8.60 6.27 9.67
CA LYS A 97 9.75 6.63 10.50
C LYS A 97 9.56 6.18 11.96
N GLY A 98 10.56 5.47 12.48
CA GLY A 98 10.53 4.91 13.84
C GLY A 98 9.61 3.69 14.02
N TRP A 99 9.07 3.14 12.94
CA TRP A 99 8.26 1.92 12.96
C TRP A 99 8.61 1.01 11.78
N ILE A 100 9.90 0.67 11.75
CA ILE A 100 10.50 -0.21 10.76
C ILE A 100 10.45 -1.64 11.32
N PRO A 101 9.92 -2.63 10.57
CA PRO A 101 9.91 -4.00 11.03
C PRO A 101 11.33 -4.55 11.16
N ALA A 102 11.61 -5.29 12.24
CA ALA A 102 12.92 -5.87 12.49
C ALA A 102 13.32 -6.84 11.36
N GLY A 103 14.50 -6.63 10.77
CA GLY A 103 15.00 -7.37 9.63
C GLY A 103 14.44 -6.93 8.27
N TRP A 104 13.73 -5.80 8.21
CA TRP A 104 13.22 -5.18 6.97
C TRP A 104 13.77 -3.76 6.77
N GLU A 105 14.79 -3.37 7.53
CA GLU A 105 15.28 -2.01 7.63
C GLU A 105 15.74 -1.41 6.30
N ASN A 106 16.29 -2.26 5.43
CA ASN A 106 16.84 -1.87 4.14
C ASN A 106 15.98 -2.35 2.96
N PHE A 107 14.75 -2.81 3.23
CA PHE A 107 13.90 -3.36 2.17
C PHE A 107 13.27 -2.24 1.30
N TRP A 108 12.78 -1.18 1.94
CA TRP A 108 12.26 0.02 1.29
C TRP A 108 13.18 1.20 1.59
#